data_AF-A0AAJ0ELZ5-F1
#
_entry.id   AF-A0AAJ0ELZ5-F1
#
_cell.length_a   1.000
_cell.length_b   1.000
_cell.length_c   1.000
_cell.angle_alpha   90.00
_cell.angle_beta   90.00
_cell.angle_gamma   90.00
#
_symmetry.space_group_name_H-M   'P 1'
#
loop_
_entity.id
_entity.type
_entity.pdbx_description
1 polymer ?
#
loop_
_entity_poly.entity_id
_entity_poly.type
_entity_poly.pdbx_seq_one_letter_code
_entity_poly.pdbx_strand_id
1 'polypeptide(L)'
;MNPNETDRQGVLVYALSSSLPLLIFAVLGPIIRRKTPEGFVLTAWTRQRYGTVAMLYLSFMTLVTLFLYMVAELSAIGQVVNALTSLDGLPVMIVQCVITTIYTSLGGFRISFVTDNIQGAMVICLIIIVAITMGVKTDIDTSLIETSGLLKPTLLGWQLLYILPICILTNDFFLSGFWLRTFASKTDKDLRVGVSIAVVVILCILTMVGVTGLVAAWSGALPLDQIADSGSIAFFLLLQQLPAWVVGIVLVMVCTLSTAAFDSLQSAMVSSASNDLFRNRLNIWWIRAGVVLIIFPTVVIALKAPSVLQIYLISDLVSASVIPVLVFGLVDRFYWWRGFEVVAGGLGGILTVFLFGLVFYDGDAQKAGNLLIISEGLYANDWSVFGAFVAAPVGSFLWGFGALGCRLAFQYVLAKKSGRRFDALDRPIGPGFTPEADGTPRYVERDEYEANSEVEVIKPAGKFF
;
A
#
# COMPACT_ATOMS: atom_id res chain seq x y z
N MET A 1 10.14 31.37 -9.25
CA MET A 1 11.21 30.51 -9.77
C MET A 1 11.54 29.53 -8.65
N ASN A 2 10.94 28.34 -8.64
CA ASN A 2 11.13 27.36 -7.57
C ASN A 2 11.68 26.05 -8.16
N PRO A 3 12.96 25.72 -7.92
CA PRO A 3 13.62 24.52 -8.43
C PRO A 3 13.35 23.28 -7.54
N ASN A 4 12.11 23.08 -7.09
CA ASN A 4 11.80 22.12 -6.01
C ASN A 4 11.39 20.71 -6.48
N GLU A 5 11.40 20.43 -7.78
CA GLU A 5 10.67 19.28 -8.31
C GLU A 5 11.57 18.39 -9.16
N THR A 6 11.86 17.22 -8.59
CA THR A 6 12.78 16.21 -9.10
C THR A 6 14.24 16.61 -8.93
N ASP A 7 14.73 16.66 -7.69
CA ASP A 7 16.16 16.66 -7.46
C ASP A 7 16.73 15.22 -7.54
N ARG A 8 18.03 15.08 -7.84
CA ARG A 8 18.72 13.77 -7.76
C ARG A 8 18.47 13.10 -6.41
N GLN A 9 18.35 13.89 -5.35
CA GLN A 9 17.99 13.43 -4.02
C GLN A 9 16.60 12.78 -4.01
N GLY A 10 15.58 13.43 -4.55
CA GLY A 10 14.19 12.96 -4.58
C GLY A 10 14.02 11.67 -5.36
N VAL A 11 14.72 11.50 -6.48
CA VAL A 11 14.71 10.23 -7.24
C VAL A 11 15.29 9.09 -6.39
N LEU A 12 16.45 9.31 -5.77
CA LEU A 12 17.09 8.29 -4.93
C LEU A 12 16.26 7.99 -3.68
N VAL A 13 15.75 9.03 -3.03
CA VAL A 13 14.89 8.91 -1.84
C VAL A 13 13.62 8.16 -2.21
N TYR A 14 12.96 8.48 -3.32
CA TYR A 14 11.76 7.78 -3.77
C TYR A 14 12.06 6.31 -4.10
N ALA A 15 13.12 6.03 -4.84
CA ALA A 15 13.48 4.66 -5.23
C ALA A 15 13.81 3.80 -4.00
N LEU A 16 14.64 4.32 -3.08
CA LEU A 16 14.99 3.63 -1.83
C LEU A 16 13.77 3.46 -0.92
N SER A 17 12.98 4.52 -0.75
CA SER A 17 11.80 4.52 0.10
C SER A 17 10.69 3.62 -0.42
N SER A 18 10.63 3.39 -1.73
CA SER A 18 9.68 2.46 -2.34
C SER A 18 10.16 1.01 -2.30
N SER A 19 11.46 0.77 -2.49
CA SER A 19 11.97 -0.60 -2.55
C SER A 19 12.22 -1.21 -1.16
N LEU A 20 12.78 -0.44 -0.22
CA LEU A 20 13.25 -0.98 1.06
C LEU A 20 12.14 -1.49 1.99
N PRO A 21 10.95 -0.85 2.09
CA PRO A 21 9.87 -1.33 2.94
C PRO A 21 9.47 -2.78 2.68
N LEU A 22 9.59 -3.28 1.45
CA LEU A 22 9.29 -4.66 1.10
C LEU A 22 10.09 -5.68 1.92
N LEU A 23 11.30 -5.33 2.37
CA LEU A 23 12.11 -6.19 3.25
C LEU A 23 11.38 -6.54 4.56
N ILE A 24 10.40 -5.74 4.99
CA ILE A 24 9.60 -6.05 6.18
C ILE A 24 8.89 -7.39 6.05
N PHE A 25 8.44 -7.78 4.85
CA PHE A 25 7.73 -9.04 4.62
C PHE A 25 8.62 -10.24 4.87
N ALA A 26 9.93 -10.10 4.65
CA ALA A 26 10.91 -11.13 4.95
C ALA A 26 11.05 -11.40 6.46
N VAL A 27 10.66 -10.43 7.30
CA VAL A 27 10.67 -10.52 8.77
C VAL A 27 9.28 -10.86 9.31
N LEU A 28 8.24 -10.13 8.88
CA LEU A 28 6.87 -10.26 9.39
C LEU A 28 6.15 -11.49 8.82
N GLY A 29 6.43 -11.86 7.58
CA GLY A 29 5.85 -13.05 6.95
C GLY A 29 6.01 -14.31 7.80
N PRO A 30 7.25 -14.67 8.20
CA PRO A 30 7.50 -15.80 9.11
C PRO A 30 6.77 -15.70 10.45
N ILE A 31 6.70 -14.50 11.04
CA ILE A 31 6.03 -14.28 12.33
C ILE A 31 4.53 -14.57 12.22
N ILE A 32 3.88 -14.04 11.18
CA ILE A 32 2.43 -14.21 10.99
C ILE A 32 2.11 -15.65 10.57
N ARG A 33 2.95 -16.29 9.74
CA ARG A 33 2.86 -17.72 9.40
C ARG A 33 2.83 -18.62 10.64
N ARG A 34 3.72 -18.37 11.59
CA ARG A 34 3.79 -19.14 12.84
C ARG A 34 2.57 -18.90 13.73
N LYS A 35 2.06 -17.66 13.77
CA LYS A 35 0.89 -17.28 14.58
C LYS A 35 -0.45 -17.69 13.97
N THR A 36 -0.50 -17.87 12.66
CA THR A 36 -1.75 -18.12 11.92
C THR A 36 -1.52 -19.15 10.80
N PRO A 37 -1.25 -20.44 11.12
CA PRO A 37 -0.93 -21.43 10.08
C PRO A 37 -2.05 -21.64 9.06
N GLU A 38 -3.30 -21.47 9.50
CA GLU A 38 -4.53 -21.58 8.70
C GLU A 38 -4.97 -20.24 8.06
N GLY A 39 -4.32 -19.12 8.44
CA GLY A 39 -4.73 -17.77 8.04
C GLY A 39 -3.88 -17.21 6.92
N PHE A 40 -4.34 -17.36 5.68
CA PHE A 40 -3.62 -16.89 4.48
C PHE A 40 -3.69 -15.36 4.23
N VAL A 41 -4.39 -14.59 5.08
CA VAL A 41 -4.65 -13.15 4.89
C VAL A 41 -4.54 -12.37 6.22
N LEU A 42 -4.01 -11.14 6.18
CA LEU A 42 -3.87 -10.25 7.35
C LEU A 42 -5.19 -10.07 8.14
N THR A 43 -6.33 -10.03 7.45
CA THR A 43 -7.67 -9.90 8.05
C THR A 43 -8.04 -11.14 8.86
N ALA A 44 -7.60 -12.34 8.46
CA ALA A 44 -7.79 -13.57 9.21
C ALA A 44 -6.99 -13.56 10.52
N TRP A 45 -5.73 -13.14 10.48
CA TRP A 45 -4.92 -12.94 11.69
C TRP A 45 -5.56 -11.89 12.61
N THR A 46 -5.98 -10.75 12.05
CA THR A 46 -6.65 -9.68 12.80
C THR A 46 -7.90 -10.19 13.51
N ARG A 47 -8.67 -11.05 12.85
CA ARG A 47 -9.83 -11.69 13.48
C ARG A 47 -9.45 -12.59 14.64
N GLN A 48 -8.46 -13.46 14.47
CA GLN A 48 -8.02 -14.37 15.52
C GLN A 48 -7.44 -13.60 16.71
N ARG A 49 -6.68 -12.54 16.45
CA ARG A 49 -6.00 -11.74 17.48
C ARG A 49 -6.90 -10.72 18.17
N TYR A 50 -7.78 -10.06 17.44
CA TYR A 50 -8.52 -8.87 17.88
C TYR A 50 -10.04 -9.01 17.83
N GLY A 51 -10.55 -10.06 17.20
CA GLY A 51 -11.98 -10.33 17.06
C GLY A 51 -12.59 -9.75 15.79
N THR A 52 -13.89 -9.99 15.62
CA THR A 52 -14.63 -9.71 14.38
C THR A 52 -14.73 -8.22 14.06
N VAL A 53 -14.90 -7.35 15.06
CA VAL A 53 -15.08 -5.91 14.83
C VAL A 53 -13.82 -5.29 14.23
N ALA A 54 -12.65 -5.60 14.77
CA ALA A 54 -11.38 -5.12 14.24
C ALA A 54 -11.10 -5.68 12.84
N MET A 55 -11.48 -6.93 12.56
CA MET A 55 -11.38 -7.50 11.22
C MET A 55 -12.28 -6.77 10.22
N LEU A 56 -13.54 -6.50 10.56
CA LEU A 56 -14.46 -5.77 9.68
C LEU A 56 -13.99 -4.34 9.42
N TYR A 57 -13.49 -3.67 10.46
CA TYR A 57 -12.85 -2.36 10.34
C TYR A 57 -11.66 -2.40 9.38
N LEU A 58 -10.75 -3.36 9.56
CA LEU A 58 -9.59 -3.50 8.69
C LEU A 58 -9.99 -3.79 7.25
N SER A 59 -10.95 -4.71 7.06
CA SER A 59 -11.48 -5.06 5.74
C SER A 59 -12.10 -3.85 5.04
N PHE A 60 -12.86 -3.03 5.75
CA PHE A 60 -13.39 -1.78 5.21
C PHE A 60 -12.27 -0.84 4.75
N MET A 61 -11.24 -0.63 5.58
CA MET A 61 -10.09 0.22 5.22
C MET A 61 -9.31 -0.34 4.02
N THR A 62 -9.15 -1.66 3.94
CA THR A 62 -8.57 -2.33 2.77
C THR A 62 -9.41 -2.09 1.50
N LEU A 63 -10.74 -2.20 1.58
CA LEU A 63 -11.62 -1.98 0.42
C LEU A 63 -11.57 -0.52 -0.06
N VAL A 64 -11.51 0.44 0.86
CA VAL A 64 -11.32 1.87 0.52
C VAL A 64 -9.96 2.10 -0.15
N THR A 65 -8.90 1.49 0.38
CA THR A 65 -7.55 1.53 -0.21
C THR A 65 -7.55 0.98 -1.64
N LEU A 66 -8.09 -0.22 -1.84
CA LEU A 66 -8.19 -0.85 -3.16
C LEU A 66 -9.03 -0.01 -4.13
N PHE A 67 -10.09 0.65 -3.64
CA PHE A 67 -10.89 1.57 -4.44
C PHE A 67 -10.07 2.78 -4.93
N LEU A 68 -9.35 3.45 -4.02
CA LEU A 68 -8.49 4.59 -4.37
C LEU A 68 -7.38 4.17 -5.35
N TYR A 69 -6.80 2.98 -5.16
CA TYR A 69 -5.78 2.43 -6.06
C TYR A 69 -6.35 2.18 -7.46
N MET A 70 -7.56 1.64 -7.57
CA MET A 70 -8.23 1.49 -8.87
C MET A 70 -8.49 2.86 -9.54
N VAL A 71 -8.83 3.89 -8.78
CA VAL A 71 -8.99 5.26 -9.32
C VAL A 71 -7.65 5.78 -9.83
N ALA A 72 -6.58 5.63 -9.04
CA ALA A 72 -5.24 6.07 -9.39
C ALA A 72 -4.73 5.38 -10.67
N GLU A 73 -4.90 4.06 -10.78
CA GLU A 73 -4.52 3.28 -11.98
C GLU A 73 -5.26 3.73 -13.24
N LEU A 74 -6.58 3.91 -13.16
CA LEU A 74 -7.37 4.36 -14.30
C LEU A 74 -7.05 5.82 -14.69
N SER A 75 -6.77 6.68 -13.71
CA SER A 75 -6.34 8.05 -13.97
C SER A 75 -4.97 8.07 -14.65
N ALA A 76 -4.02 7.25 -14.18
CA ALA A 76 -2.69 7.14 -14.76
C ALA A 76 -2.74 6.71 -16.24
N ILE A 77 -3.47 5.65 -16.58
CA ILE A 77 -3.55 5.21 -17.98
C ILE A 77 -4.22 6.26 -18.88
N GLY A 78 -5.24 6.96 -18.37
CA GLY A 78 -5.89 8.05 -19.08
C GLY A 78 -4.92 9.19 -19.39
N GLN A 79 -4.11 9.60 -18.41
CA GLN A 79 -3.08 10.63 -18.57
C GLN A 79 -1.99 10.20 -19.57
N VAL A 80 -1.54 8.94 -19.51
CA VAL A 80 -0.52 8.42 -20.44
C VAL A 80 -1.01 8.39 -21.88
N VAL A 81 -2.23 7.89 -22.12
CA VAL A 81 -2.82 7.84 -23.45
C VAL A 81 -3.01 9.25 -23.99
N ASN A 82 -3.56 10.15 -23.18
CA ASN A 82 -3.76 11.54 -23.58
C ASN A 82 -2.44 12.22 -23.93
N ALA A 83 -1.41 12.04 -23.10
CA ALA A 83 -0.08 12.57 -23.38
C ALA A 83 0.43 12.02 -24.72
N LEU A 84 0.56 10.70 -24.88
CA LEU A 84 1.25 10.08 -26.01
C LEU A 84 0.50 10.14 -27.35
N THR A 85 -0.83 10.24 -27.33
CA THR A 85 -1.66 10.14 -28.55
C THR A 85 -2.51 11.37 -28.81
N SER A 86 -2.61 12.32 -27.87
CA SER A 86 -3.57 13.43 -27.87
C SER A 86 -5.06 13.02 -27.94
N LEU A 87 -5.36 11.73 -27.77
CA LEU A 87 -6.73 11.21 -27.72
C LEU A 87 -7.33 11.37 -26.32
N ASP A 88 -8.67 11.35 -26.25
CA ASP A 88 -9.37 11.22 -24.97
C ASP A 88 -9.01 9.85 -24.33
N GLY A 89 -8.65 9.86 -23.05
CA GLY A 89 -8.31 8.65 -22.29
C GLY A 89 -9.54 7.81 -21.93
N LEU A 90 -10.75 8.40 -21.94
CA LEU A 90 -11.99 7.73 -21.53
C LEU A 90 -12.26 6.41 -22.27
N PRO A 91 -12.18 6.32 -23.61
CA PRO A 91 -12.41 5.06 -24.31
C PRO A 91 -11.45 3.95 -23.88
N VAL A 92 -10.18 4.28 -23.66
CA VAL A 92 -9.17 3.30 -23.22
C VAL A 92 -9.47 2.82 -21.80
N MET A 93 -9.84 3.71 -20.89
CA MET A 93 -10.23 3.35 -19.53
C MET A 93 -11.44 2.40 -19.52
N ILE A 94 -12.47 2.68 -20.34
CA ILE A 94 -13.66 1.82 -20.46
C ILE A 94 -13.28 0.45 -21.02
N VAL A 95 -12.51 0.42 -22.12
CA VAL A 95 -12.07 -0.83 -22.75
C VAL A 95 -11.23 -1.67 -21.78
N GLN A 96 -10.28 -1.05 -21.06
CA GLN A 96 -9.50 -1.72 -20.02
C GLN A 96 -10.42 -2.32 -18.96
N CYS A 97 -11.35 -1.55 -18.39
CA CYS A 97 -12.27 -2.03 -17.38
C CYS A 97 -13.13 -3.21 -17.86
N VAL A 98 -13.62 -3.16 -19.10
CA VAL A 98 -14.45 -4.23 -19.67
C VAL A 98 -13.61 -5.50 -19.88
N ILE A 99 -12.44 -5.37 -20.48
CA ILE A 99 -11.55 -6.52 -20.76
C ILE A 99 -11.11 -7.16 -19.45
N THR A 100 -10.61 -6.38 -18.48
CA THR A 100 -10.17 -6.91 -17.17
C THR A 100 -11.31 -7.62 -16.46
N THR A 101 -12.50 -7.04 -16.45
CA THR A 101 -13.68 -7.66 -15.83
C THR A 101 -14.03 -8.99 -16.48
N ILE A 102 -14.00 -9.09 -17.82
CA ILE A 102 -14.35 -10.32 -18.54
C ILE A 102 -13.37 -11.43 -18.19
N TYR A 103 -12.06 -11.23 -18.34
CA TYR A 103 -11.13 -12.35 -18.13
C TYR A 103 -10.91 -12.67 -16.65
N THR A 104 -11.01 -11.69 -15.73
CA THR A 104 -10.92 -11.97 -14.28
C THR A 104 -12.15 -12.72 -13.77
N SER A 105 -13.33 -12.42 -14.30
CA SER A 105 -14.56 -13.15 -13.97
C SER A 105 -14.53 -14.59 -14.51
N LEU A 106 -13.84 -14.85 -15.62
CA LEU A 106 -13.67 -16.21 -16.16
C LEU A 106 -12.53 -16.99 -15.50
N GLY A 107 -11.43 -16.32 -15.16
CA GLY A 107 -10.16 -16.96 -14.76
C GLY A 107 -9.82 -16.98 -13.28
N GLY A 108 -10.39 -16.06 -12.50
CA GLY A 108 -10.01 -15.84 -11.11
C GLY A 108 -8.51 -15.54 -10.92
N PHE A 109 -8.03 -15.75 -9.68
CA PHE A 109 -6.66 -15.39 -9.26
C PHE A 109 -5.55 -16.10 -10.03
N ARG A 110 -5.79 -17.31 -10.58
CA ARG A 110 -4.78 -18.07 -11.32
C ARG A 110 -4.42 -17.44 -12.65
N ILE A 111 -5.39 -16.86 -13.37
CA ILE A 111 -5.10 -16.19 -14.64
C ILE A 111 -4.31 -14.91 -14.40
N SER A 112 -4.71 -14.11 -13.39
CA SER A 112 -3.98 -12.90 -12.97
C SER A 112 -2.51 -13.21 -12.59
N PHE A 113 -2.27 -14.33 -11.89
CA PHE A 113 -0.90 -14.74 -11.56
C PHE A 113 -0.04 -15.13 -12.79
N VAL A 114 -0.66 -15.70 -13.83
CA VAL A 114 0.05 -16.04 -15.07
C VAL A 114 0.35 -14.79 -15.88
N THR A 115 -0.58 -13.84 -15.96
CA THR A 115 -0.37 -12.56 -16.65
C THR A 115 0.73 -11.75 -15.99
N ASP A 116 0.78 -11.72 -14.65
CA ASP A 116 1.84 -11.06 -13.86
C ASP A 116 3.25 -11.51 -14.29
N ASN A 117 3.47 -12.82 -14.49
CA ASN A 117 4.79 -13.35 -14.87
C ASN A 117 5.24 -12.88 -16.26
N ILE A 118 4.32 -12.84 -17.23
CA ILE A 118 4.63 -12.38 -18.59
C ILE A 118 4.92 -10.87 -18.55
N GLN A 119 4.16 -10.11 -17.77
CA GLN A 119 4.35 -8.67 -17.63
C GLN A 119 5.62 -8.32 -16.88
N GLY A 120 6.06 -9.12 -15.91
CA GLY A 120 7.37 -8.96 -15.28
C GLY A 120 8.50 -8.93 -16.32
N ALA A 121 8.42 -9.77 -17.35
CA ALA A 121 9.35 -9.75 -18.48
C ALA A 121 9.17 -8.51 -19.38
N MET A 122 7.92 -8.04 -19.57
CA MET A 122 7.65 -6.81 -20.34
C MET A 122 8.23 -5.57 -19.65
N VAL A 123 8.23 -5.50 -18.32
CA VAL A 123 8.89 -4.41 -17.58
C VAL A 123 10.38 -4.36 -17.91
N ILE A 124 11.06 -5.50 -17.95
CA ILE A 124 12.47 -5.58 -18.35
C ILE A 124 12.68 -5.06 -19.77
N CYS A 125 11.80 -5.43 -20.70
CA CYS A 125 11.86 -4.93 -22.08
C CYS A 125 11.65 -3.41 -22.16
N LEU A 126 10.68 -2.89 -21.41
CA LEU A 126 10.43 -1.45 -21.31
C LEU A 126 11.68 -0.72 -20.82
N ILE A 127 12.35 -1.23 -19.78
CA ILE A 127 13.59 -0.64 -19.24
C ILE A 127 14.71 -0.61 -20.28
N ILE A 128 14.87 -1.67 -21.06
CA ILE A 128 15.86 -1.70 -22.14
C ILE A 128 15.56 -0.62 -23.17
N ILE A 129 14.29 -0.45 -23.56
CA ILE A 129 13.87 0.61 -24.48
C ILE A 129 14.18 1.99 -23.88
N VAL A 130 13.90 2.20 -22.60
CA VAL A 130 14.24 3.45 -21.89
C VAL A 130 15.74 3.72 -21.92
N ALA A 131 16.56 2.72 -21.56
CA ALA A 131 18.01 2.86 -21.53
C ALA A 131 18.59 3.23 -22.90
N ILE A 132 18.14 2.54 -23.96
CA ILE A 132 18.57 2.81 -25.34
C ILE A 132 18.12 4.20 -25.77
N THR A 133 16.88 4.58 -25.46
CA THR A 133 16.32 5.90 -25.78
C THR A 133 17.17 7.00 -25.18
N MET A 134 17.44 6.93 -23.87
CA MET A 134 18.26 7.91 -23.17
C MET A 134 19.68 7.98 -23.72
N GLY A 135 20.28 6.82 -24.04
CA GLY A 135 21.66 6.75 -24.50
C GLY A 135 21.89 7.22 -25.95
N VAL A 136 20.87 7.15 -26.80
CA VAL A 136 21.02 7.39 -28.25
C VAL A 136 20.35 8.69 -28.72
N LYS A 137 19.21 9.07 -28.13
CA LYS A 137 18.34 10.13 -28.66
C LYS A 137 18.29 11.39 -27.82
N THR A 138 18.65 11.32 -26.55
CA THR A 138 18.56 12.48 -25.67
C THR A 138 19.86 13.28 -25.71
N ASP A 139 19.82 14.43 -26.36
CA ASP A 139 20.86 15.45 -26.20
C ASP A 139 20.61 16.19 -24.89
N ILE A 140 21.61 16.23 -24.02
CA ILE A 140 21.51 16.84 -22.70
C ILE A 140 22.17 18.21 -22.79
N ASP A 141 21.36 19.26 -22.64
CA ASP A 141 21.90 20.61 -22.53
C ASP A 141 22.55 20.77 -21.15
N THR A 142 23.87 20.67 -21.14
CA THR A 142 24.67 20.80 -19.90
C THR A 142 24.50 22.14 -19.19
N SER A 143 24.07 23.20 -19.90
CA SER A 143 23.80 24.51 -19.30
C SER A 143 22.52 24.51 -18.44
N LEU A 144 21.55 23.66 -18.77
CA LEU A 144 20.33 23.47 -18.00
C LEU A 144 20.58 22.69 -16.71
N ILE A 145 21.66 21.90 -16.62
CA ILE A 145 21.97 21.11 -15.42
C ILE A 145 22.20 22.04 -14.21
N GLU A 146 23.06 23.06 -14.35
CA GLU A 146 23.33 24.00 -13.26
C GLU A 146 22.15 24.96 -13.02
N THR A 147 21.50 25.40 -14.10
CA THR A 147 20.42 26.39 -14.05
C THR A 147 19.11 25.81 -13.48
N SER A 148 18.87 24.51 -13.70
CA SER A 148 17.65 23.83 -13.24
C SER A 148 17.57 23.69 -11.71
N GLY A 149 18.70 23.72 -11.00
CA GLY A 149 18.74 23.54 -9.55
C GLY A 149 18.41 22.12 -9.05
N LEU A 150 18.12 21.17 -9.95
CA LEU A 150 17.74 19.78 -9.65
C LEU A 150 18.87 18.94 -9.02
N LEU A 151 20.08 19.49 -8.92
CA LEU A 151 21.18 18.85 -8.19
C LEU A 151 21.27 19.30 -6.73
N LYS A 152 20.53 20.34 -6.35
CA LYS A 152 20.55 20.89 -4.99
C LYS A 152 19.57 20.12 -4.09
N PRO A 153 19.91 19.94 -2.80
CA PRO A 153 19.01 19.32 -1.85
C PRO A 153 17.79 20.20 -1.62
N THR A 154 16.60 19.61 -1.68
CA THR A 154 15.33 20.29 -1.42
C THR A 154 14.77 19.93 -0.04
N LEU A 155 13.97 20.84 0.54
CA LEU A 155 13.24 20.55 1.78
C LEU A 155 12.32 19.34 1.60
N LEU A 156 11.63 19.27 0.46
CA LEU A 156 10.77 18.17 0.10
C LEU A 156 11.53 16.84 0.07
N GLY A 157 12.71 16.79 -0.55
CA GLY A 157 13.54 15.58 -0.57
C GLY A 157 13.86 15.03 0.81
N TRP A 158 13.98 15.88 1.84
CA TRP A 158 14.13 15.45 3.23
C TRP A 158 12.82 14.98 3.87
N GLN A 159 11.71 15.65 3.61
CA GLN A 159 10.39 15.22 4.09
C GLN A 159 10.02 13.84 3.52
N LEU A 160 10.32 13.60 2.24
CA LEU A 160 10.06 12.33 1.55
C LEU A 160 10.82 11.14 2.16
N LEU A 161 11.97 11.37 2.80
CA LEU A 161 12.74 10.32 3.48
C LEU A 161 11.96 9.68 4.62
N TYR A 162 11.00 10.40 5.21
CA TYR A 162 10.10 9.87 6.22
C TYR A 162 8.73 9.49 5.65
N ILE A 163 8.13 10.38 4.84
CA ILE A 163 6.77 10.20 4.33
C ILE A 163 6.68 8.89 3.54
N LEU A 164 7.52 8.72 2.50
CA LEU A 164 7.39 7.61 1.56
C LEU A 164 7.61 6.24 2.20
N PRO A 165 8.64 6.00 3.04
CA PRO A 165 8.78 4.69 3.68
C PRO A 165 7.60 4.34 4.56
N ILE A 166 7.05 5.30 5.32
CA ILE A 166 5.88 5.04 6.17
C ILE A 166 4.66 4.73 5.30
N CYS A 167 4.37 5.57 4.32
CA CYS A 167 3.27 5.40 3.37
C CYS A 167 3.26 3.99 2.75
N ILE A 168 4.37 3.64 2.11
CA ILE A 168 4.49 2.42 1.33
C ILE A 168 4.48 1.21 2.24
N LEU A 169 5.22 1.28 3.36
CA LEU A 169 5.23 0.21 4.37
C LEU A 169 3.84 -0.09 4.89
N THR A 170 3.07 0.92 5.30
CA THR A 170 1.75 0.69 5.88
C THR A 170 0.74 0.31 4.81
N ASN A 171 0.82 0.87 3.61
CA ASN A 171 -0.10 0.52 2.56
C ASN A 171 0.07 -0.93 2.08
N ASP A 172 1.31 -1.43 2.01
CA ASP A 172 1.58 -2.81 1.62
C ASP A 172 0.87 -3.85 2.51
N PHE A 173 0.56 -3.52 3.77
CA PHE A 173 -0.22 -4.40 4.66
C PHE A 173 -1.64 -4.64 4.15
N PHE A 174 -2.25 -3.67 3.46
CA PHE A 174 -3.60 -3.82 2.90
C PHE A 174 -3.63 -4.66 1.63
N LEU A 175 -2.51 -4.76 0.93
CA LEU A 175 -2.42 -5.45 -0.34
C LEU A 175 -2.25 -6.97 -0.13
N SER A 176 -3.37 -7.68 -0.19
CA SER A 176 -3.43 -9.15 0.01
C SER A 176 -2.51 -9.94 -0.94
N GLY A 177 -2.19 -9.39 -2.12
CA GLY A 177 -1.25 -9.99 -3.06
C GLY A 177 0.15 -10.20 -2.48
N PHE A 178 0.67 -9.27 -1.67
CA PHE A 178 1.98 -9.43 -1.01
C PHE A 178 1.94 -10.53 0.03
N TRP A 179 0.86 -10.61 0.81
CA TRP A 179 0.64 -11.68 1.78
C TRP A 179 0.55 -13.04 1.11
N LEU A 180 -0.27 -13.20 0.08
CA LEU A 180 -0.43 -14.47 -0.64
C LEU A 180 0.91 -15.00 -1.18
N ARG A 181 1.73 -14.13 -1.79
CA ARG A 181 3.08 -14.48 -2.27
C ARG A 181 4.02 -14.80 -1.10
N THR A 182 3.91 -14.05 -0.02
CA THR A 182 4.65 -14.29 1.22
C THR A 182 4.29 -15.62 1.84
N PHE A 183 3.03 -16.07 1.84
CA PHE A 183 2.54 -17.36 2.36
C PHE A 183 2.75 -18.55 1.40
N ALA A 184 2.91 -18.29 0.11
CA ALA A 184 3.21 -19.32 -0.89
C ALA A 184 4.69 -19.73 -0.95
N SER A 185 5.62 -18.96 -0.35
CA SER A 185 7.05 -19.29 -0.36
C SER A 185 7.35 -20.59 0.40
N LYS A 186 8.23 -21.44 -0.15
CA LYS A 186 8.53 -22.78 0.40
C LYS A 186 9.20 -22.72 1.78
N THR A 187 10.15 -21.80 1.95
CA THR A 187 10.90 -21.61 3.19
C THR A 187 11.07 -20.13 3.53
N ASP A 188 11.36 -19.83 4.80
CA ASP A 188 11.69 -18.47 5.24
C ASP A 188 12.97 -17.94 4.56
N LYS A 189 13.90 -18.85 4.19
CA LYS A 189 15.10 -18.50 3.43
C LYS A 189 14.75 -18.08 2.01
N ASP A 190 13.90 -18.84 1.32
CA ASP A 190 13.45 -18.52 -0.04
C ASP A 190 12.70 -17.20 -0.07
N LEU A 191 11.88 -16.92 0.97
CA LEU A 191 11.21 -15.64 1.11
C LEU A 191 12.21 -14.47 1.21
N ARG A 192 13.21 -14.57 2.09
CA ARG A 192 14.22 -13.52 2.26
C ARG A 192 15.00 -13.26 0.97
N VAL A 193 15.39 -14.32 0.27
CA VAL A 193 16.11 -14.19 -1.01
C VAL A 193 15.21 -13.57 -2.07
N GLY A 194 13.98 -14.06 -2.22
CA GLY A 194 13.03 -13.54 -3.21
C GLY A 194 12.70 -12.07 -2.99
N VAL A 195 12.41 -11.67 -1.75
CA VAL A 195 12.15 -10.26 -1.40
C VAL A 195 13.40 -9.40 -1.61
N SER A 196 14.58 -9.87 -1.24
CA SER A 196 15.83 -9.11 -1.44
C SER A 196 16.14 -8.86 -2.92
N ILE A 197 15.92 -9.88 -3.77
CA ILE A 197 16.06 -9.71 -5.23
C ILE A 197 15.03 -8.71 -5.75
N ALA A 198 13.77 -8.81 -5.31
CA ALA A 198 12.72 -7.87 -5.71
C ALA A 198 13.07 -6.42 -5.34
N VAL A 199 13.58 -6.19 -4.12
CA VAL A 199 14.03 -4.87 -3.65
C VAL A 199 15.10 -4.29 -4.57
N VAL A 200 16.13 -5.06 -4.91
CA VAL A 200 17.21 -4.60 -5.80
C VAL A 200 16.68 -4.30 -7.20
N VAL A 201 15.85 -5.18 -7.76
CA VAL A 201 15.25 -4.97 -9.07
C VAL A 201 14.39 -3.71 -9.07
N ILE A 202 13.44 -3.57 -8.14
CA ILE A 202 12.57 -2.39 -8.03
C ILE A 202 13.40 -1.11 -7.87
N LEU A 203 14.45 -1.12 -7.03
CA LEU A 203 15.34 0.01 -6.85
C LEU A 203 15.98 0.45 -8.18
N CYS A 204 16.51 -0.49 -8.95
CA CYS A 204 17.09 -0.21 -10.26
C CYS A 204 16.04 0.38 -11.22
N ILE A 205 14.85 -0.21 -11.26
CA ILE A 205 13.76 0.23 -12.15
C ILE A 205 13.31 1.65 -11.81
N LEU A 206 12.99 1.90 -10.55
CA LEU A 206 12.52 3.21 -10.09
C LEU A 206 13.59 4.28 -10.26
N THR A 207 14.86 3.93 -10.06
CA THR A 207 15.96 4.87 -10.31
C THR A 207 16.06 5.19 -11.80
N MET A 208 16.01 4.19 -12.69
CA MET A 208 16.07 4.43 -14.13
C MET A 208 14.90 5.26 -14.63
N VAL A 209 13.66 4.92 -14.23
CA VAL A 209 12.46 5.68 -14.61
C VAL A 209 12.51 7.08 -13.98
N GLY A 210 12.90 7.23 -12.72
CA GLY A 210 12.99 8.55 -12.08
C GLY A 210 14.04 9.47 -12.72
N VAL A 211 15.18 8.93 -13.16
CA VAL A 211 16.20 9.72 -13.89
C VAL A 211 15.66 10.20 -15.25
N THR A 212 14.71 9.50 -15.88
CA THR A 212 14.09 10.02 -17.11
C THR A 212 13.37 11.35 -16.88
N GLY A 213 12.78 11.60 -15.70
CA GLY A 213 12.20 12.89 -15.36
C GLY A 213 13.23 14.02 -15.34
N LEU A 214 14.41 13.77 -14.76
CA LEU A 214 15.54 14.71 -14.78
C LEU A 214 16.02 14.99 -16.20
N VAL A 215 16.17 13.93 -16.98
CA VAL A 215 16.63 14.00 -18.37
C VAL A 215 15.61 14.72 -19.26
N ALA A 216 14.31 14.63 -18.95
CA ALA A 216 13.26 15.39 -19.64
C ALA A 216 13.40 16.89 -19.45
N ALA A 217 13.75 17.31 -18.22
CA ALA A 217 14.01 18.70 -17.91
C ALA A 217 15.31 19.19 -18.56
N TRP A 218 16.38 18.39 -18.53
CA TRP A 218 17.69 18.77 -19.08
C TRP A 218 17.80 18.68 -20.61
N SER A 219 16.89 17.95 -21.27
CA SER A 219 16.80 17.94 -22.73
C SER A 219 15.93 19.07 -23.29
N GLY A 220 15.30 19.87 -22.42
CA GLY A 220 14.32 20.88 -22.80
C GLY A 220 12.98 20.31 -23.31
N ALA A 221 12.78 18.99 -23.20
CA ALA A 221 11.51 18.35 -23.56
C ALA A 221 10.37 18.76 -22.64
N LEU A 222 10.69 19.06 -21.38
CA LEU A 222 9.77 19.59 -20.40
C LEU A 222 10.23 21.00 -19.99
N PRO A 223 9.46 22.06 -20.30
CA PRO A 223 9.75 23.40 -19.83
C PRO A 223 9.87 23.43 -18.30
N LEU A 224 10.91 24.11 -17.78
CA LEU A 224 11.23 24.16 -16.35
C LEU A 224 10.10 24.71 -15.47
N ASP A 225 9.17 25.47 -16.06
CA ASP A 225 7.99 26.05 -15.43
C ASP A 225 6.80 25.10 -15.30
N GLN A 226 6.79 23.97 -16.02
CA GLN A 226 5.71 22.98 -16.02
C GLN A 226 6.08 21.66 -15.33
N ILE A 227 7.26 21.60 -14.70
CA ILE A 227 7.73 20.40 -14.00
C ILE A 227 6.81 20.02 -12.83
N ALA A 228 6.28 21.02 -12.11
CA ALA A 228 5.36 20.85 -10.98
C ALA A 228 4.11 20.03 -11.33
N ASP A 229 3.50 20.37 -12.46
CA ASP A 229 2.19 19.87 -12.85
C ASP A 229 2.28 18.56 -13.65
N SER A 230 3.44 18.28 -14.26
CA SER A 230 3.61 17.19 -15.24
C SER A 230 4.65 16.14 -14.87
N GLY A 231 5.16 16.13 -13.63
CA GLY A 231 6.18 15.19 -13.17
C GLY A 231 5.80 13.70 -13.37
N SER A 232 4.52 13.35 -13.25
CA SER A 232 4.02 11.98 -13.46
C SER A 232 4.07 11.51 -14.91
N ILE A 233 4.07 12.44 -15.88
CA ILE A 233 4.08 12.15 -17.32
C ILE A 233 5.41 12.50 -18.02
N ALA A 234 6.38 13.04 -17.29
CA ALA A 234 7.67 13.49 -17.83
C ALA A 234 8.39 12.41 -18.66
N PHE A 235 8.36 11.17 -18.19
CA PHE A 235 8.88 10.01 -18.93
C PHE A 235 8.21 9.85 -20.30
N PHE A 236 6.89 9.97 -20.35
CA PHE A 236 6.11 9.78 -21.57
C PHE A 236 6.30 10.94 -22.55
N LEU A 237 6.51 12.15 -22.06
CA LEU A 237 6.84 13.30 -22.90
C LEU A 237 8.18 13.12 -23.63
N LEU A 238 9.21 12.58 -22.96
CA LEU A 238 10.46 12.20 -23.62
C LEU A 238 10.24 11.15 -24.71
N LEU A 239 9.39 10.17 -24.46
CA LEU A 239 9.11 9.11 -25.43
C LEU A 239 8.44 9.65 -26.71
N GLN A 240 7.69 10.75 -26.66
CA GLN A 240 7.09 11.33 -27.88
C GLN A 240 8.13 11.79 -28.92
N GLN A 241 9.36 12.04 -28.50
CA GLN A 241 10.45 12.40 -29.41
C GLN A 241 10.99 11.19 -30.20
N LEU A 242 10.58 9.97 -29.84
CA LEU A 242 10.98 8.76 -30.52
C LEU A 242 10.15 8.49 -31.79
N PRO A 243 10.65 7.63 -32.69
CA PRO A 243 9.86 7.15 -33.81
C PRO A 243 8.52 6.57 -33.34
N ALA A 244 7.45 6.85 -34.09
CA ALA A 244 6.08 6.46 -33.73
C ALA A 244 5.92 4.95 -33.44
N TRP A 245 6.71 4.09 -34.08
CA TRP A 245 6.67 2.65 -33.83
C TRP A 245 7.17 2.28 -32.41
N VAL A 246 8.14 3.02 -31.86
CA VAL A 246 8.63 2.80 -30.48
C VAL A 246 7.58 3.26 -29.48
N VAL A 247 6.99 4.43 -29.73
CA VAL A 247 5.88 4.97 -28.91
C VAL A 247 4.71 3.98 -28.89
N GLY A 248 4.37 3.41 -30.05
CA GLY A 248 3.33 2.37 -30.16
C GLY A 248 3.63 1.13 -29.32
N ILE A 249 4.87 0.64 -29.33
CA ILE A 249 5.29 -0.49 -28.49
C ILE A 249 5.17 -0.15 -27.01
N VAL A 250 5.64 1.03 -26.60
CA VAL A 250 5.58 1.45 -25.19
C VAL A 250 4.13 1.63 -24.73
N LEU A 251 3.26 2.22 -25.57
CA LEU A 251 1.82 2.30 -25.28
C LEU A 251 1.21 0.92 -25.02
N VAL A 252 1.49 -0.05 -25.89
CA VAL A 252 1.00 -1.42 -25.70
C VAL A 252 1.52 -2.02 -24.40
N MET A 253 2.79 -1.83 -24.06
CA MET A 253 3.37 -2.29 -22.80
C MET A 253 2.70 -1.63 -21.59
N VAL A 254 2.54 -0.31 -21.58
CA VAL A 254 1.93 0.41 -20.45
C VAL A 254 0.45 0.05 -20.28
N CYS A 255 -0.31 -0.03 -21.37
CA CYS A 255 -1.68 -0.54 -21.33
C CYS A 255 -1.74 -1.95 -20.75
N THR A 256 -0.80 -2.83 -21.15
CA THR A 256 -0.75 -4.22 -20.66
C THR A 256 -0.39 -4.28 -19.18
N LEU A 257 0.55 -3.46 -18.72
CA LEU A 257 0.94 -3.37 -17.31
C LEU A 257 -0.21 -2.82 -16.44
N SER A 258 -0.85 -1.74 -16.87
CA SER A 258 -2.00 -1.18 -16.14
C SER A 258 -3.18 -2.16 -16.09
N THR A 259 -3.42 -2.89 -17.18
CA THR A 259 -4.47 -3.92 -17.25
C THR A 259 -4.30 -4.97 -16.16
N ALA A 260 -3.07 -5.43 -15.89
CA ALA A 260 -2.83 -6.37 -14.79
C ALA A 260 -2.82 -5.76 -13.41
N ALA A 261 -2.24 -4.57 -13.23
CA ALA A 261 -2.35 -3.88 -11.95
C ALA A 261 -3.83 -3.76 -11.55
N PHE A 262 -4.68 -3.37 -12.50
CA PHE A 262 -6.11 -3.25 -12.32
C PHE A 262 -6.80 -4.61 -12.07
N ASP A 263 -6.42 -5.67 -12.77
CA ASP A 263 -6.98 -7.01 -12.56
C ASP A 263 -6.68 -7.59 -11.18
N SER A 264 -5.48 -7.29 -10.67
CA SER A 264 -5.02 -7.70 -9.35
C SER A 264 -5.81 -6.97 -8.28
N LEU A 265 -6.04 -5.67 -8.46
CA LEU A 265 -6.88 -4.86 -7.57
C LEU A 265 -8.33 -5.34 -7.56
N GLN A 266 -8.93 -5.62 -8.73
CA GLN A 266 -10.27 -6.19 -8.83
C GLN A 266 -10.37 -7.53 -8.11
N SER A 267 -9.42 -8.43 -8.36
CA SER A 267 -9.39 -9.76 -7.75
C SER A 267 -9.20 -9.69 -6.24
N ALA A 268 -8.33 -8.78 -5.77
CA ALA A 268 -8.13 -8.51 -4.35
C ALA A 268 -9.39 -7.95 -3.69
N MET A 269 -10.14 -7.07 -4.39
CA MET A 269 -11.39 -6.51 -3.89
C MET A 269 -12.48 -7.58 -3.78
N VAL A 270 -12.65 -8.43 -4.81
CA VAL A 270 -13.58 -9.57 -4.78
C VAL A 270 -13.23 -10.53 -3.63
N SER A 271 -11.95 -10.87 -3.47
CA SER A 271 -11.50 -11.79 -2.42
C SER A 271 -11.73 -11.22 -1.01
N SER A 272 -11.35 -9.96 -0.79
CA SER A 272 -11.52 -9.27 0.50
C SER A 272 -13.01 -9.13 0.85
N ALA A 273 -13.84 -8.69 -0.09
CA ALA A 273 -15.28 -8.60 0.11
C ALA A 273 -15.92 -9.98 0.38
N SER A 274 -15.53 -11.01 -0.37
CA SER A 274 -16.08 -12.36 -0.20
C SER A 274 -15.73 -12.98 1.15
N ASN A 275 -14.44 -12.97 1.49
CA ASN A 275 -13.93 -13.68 2.65
C ASN A 275 -14.25 -12.93 3.96
N ASP A 276 -14.09 -11.61 3.95
CA ASP A 276 -14.11 -10.83 5.20
C ASP A 276 -15.51 -10.31 5.52
N LEU A 277 -16.23 -9.78 4.52
CA LEU A 277 -17.55 -9.18 4.72
C LEU A 277 -18.67 -10.23 4.68
N PHE A 278 -18.63 -11.13 3.70
CA PHE A 278 -19.69 -12.11 3.45
C PHE A 278 -19.35 -13.54 3.90
N ARG A 279 -18.13 -13.78 4.42
CA ARG A 279 -17.67 -15.07 4.97
C ARG A 279 -17.90 -16.24 4.01
N ASN A 280 -17.74 -16.00 2.70
CA ASN A 280 -18.00 -16.95 1.63
C ASN A 280 -19.42 -17.55 1.64
N ARG A 281 -20.39 -16.86 2.27
CA ARG A 281 -21.81 -17.29 2.32
C ARG A 281 -22.64 -16.75 1.16
N LEU A 282 -22.17 -15.69 0.49
CA LEU A 282 -22.78 -15.21 -0.74
C LEU A 282 -22.12 -15.87 -1.94
N ASN A 283 -22.93 -16.12 -2.98
CA ASN A 283 -22.42 -16.60 -4.26
C ASN A 283 -21.44 -15.56 -4.83
N ILE A 284 -20.25 -16.02 -5.24
CA ILE A 284 -19.16 -15.18 -5.76
C ILE A 284 -19.60 -14.27 -6.92
N TRP A 285 -20.60 -14.68 -7.70
CA TRP A 285 -21.16 -13.89 -8.80
C TRP A 285 -21.79 -12.57 -8.34
N TRP A 286 -22.46 -12.55 -7.18
CA TRP A 286 -23.01 -11.32 -6.62
C TRP A 286 -21.92 -10.35 -6.17
N ILE A 287 -20.83 -10.88 -5.63
CA ILE A 287 -19.69 -10.07 -5.19
C ILE A 287 -18.98 -9.48 -6.42
N ARG A 288 -18.78 -10.28 -7.47
CA ARG A 288 -18.25 -9.80 -8.76
C ARG A 288 -19.13 -8.71 -9.37
N ALA A 289 -20.45 -8.88 -9.37
CA ALA A 289 -21.38 -7.84 -9.82
C ALA A 289 -21.26 -6.56 -8.99
N GLY A 290 -21.07 -6.68 -7.67
CA GLY A 290 -20.80 -5.55 -6.77
C GLY A 290 -19.51 -4.81 -7.12
N VAL A 291 -18.43 -5.54 -7.42
CA VAL A 291 -17.16 -4.92 -7.87
C VAL A 291 -17.34 -4.22 -9.21
N VAL A 292 -18.09 -4.80 -10.17
CA VAL A 292 -18.41 -4.13 -11.44
C VAL A 292 -19.19 -2.83 -11.22
N LEU A 293 -20.13 -2.83 -10.26
CA LEU A 293 -20.86 -1.62 -9.89
C LEU A 293 -19.93 -0.53 -9.33
N ILE A 294 -18.91 -0.92 -8.56
CA ILE A 294 -17.89 -0.01 -8.01
C ILE A 294 -16.97 0.56 -9.11
N ILE A 295 -16.73 -0.15 -10.21
CA ILE A 295 -15.90 0.36 -11.32
C ILE A 295 -16.50 1.64 -11.92
N PHE A 296 -17.83 1.78 -11.98
CA PHE A 296 -18.47 2.98 -12.54
C PHE A 296 -18.06 4.28 -11.81
N PRO A 297 -18.25 4.42 -10.48
CA PRO A 297 -17.75 5.58 -9.77
C PRO A 297 -16.22 5.69 -9.82
N THR A 298 -15.47 4.58 -9.89
CA THR A 298 -14.02 4.63 -10.08
C THR A 298 -13.63 5.38 -11.36
N VAL A 299 -14.27 5.06 -12.49
CA VAL A 299 -14.03 5.75 -13.77
C VAL A 299 -14.40 7.22 -13.67
N VAL A 300 -15.55 7.56 -13.08
CA VAL A 300 -15.99 8.96 -12.93
C VAL A 300 -15.02 9.79 -12.11
N ILE A 301 -14.51 9.25 -10.99
CA ILE A 301 -13.53 9.95 -10.16
C ILE A 301 -12.19 10.04 -10.89
N ALA A 302 -11.75 8.98 -11.57
CA ALA A 302 -10.49 8.97 -12.30
C ALA A 302 -10.40 10.03 -13.41
N LEU A 303 -11.54 10.35 -14.05
CA LEU A 303 -11.63 11.44 -15.05
C LEU A 303 -11.50 12.85 -14.44
N LYS A 304 -11.85 13.01 -13.17
CA LYS A 304 -11.79 14.29 -12.45
C LYS A 304 -10.57 14.41 -11.56
N ALA A 305 -9.78 13.35 -11.44
CA ALA A 305 -8.64 13.30 -10.55
C ALA A 305 -7.52 14.21 -11.10
N PRO A 306 -7.12 15.25 -10.34
CA PRO A 306 -6.08 16.16 -10.79
C PRO A 306 -4.69 15.51 -10.73
N SER A 307 -4.46 14.62 -9.77
CA SER A 307 -3.16 13.98 -9.56
C SER A 307 -3.28 12.54 -9.08
N VAL A 308 -2.59 11.63 -9.76
CA VAL A 308 -2.46 10.21 -9.38
C VAL A 308 -1.75 10.08 -8.03
N LEU A 309 -0.68 10.86 -7.83
CA LEU A 309 0.11 10.85 -6.60
C LEU A 309 -0.72 11.27 -5.39
N GLN A 310 -1.58 12.28 -5.56
CA GLN A 310 -2.47 12.73 -4.49
C GLN A 310 -3.42 11.61 -4.03
N ILE A 311 -4.00 10.86 -4.97
CA ILE A 311 -4.89 9.73 -4.63
C ILE A 311 -4.15 8.67 -3.80
N TYR A 312 -2.90 8.34 -4.18
CA TYR A 312 -2.07 7.44 -3.40
C TYR A 312 -1.81 7.95 -2.00
N LEU A 313 -1.43 9.22 -1.85
CA LEU A 313 -1.15 9.81 -0.54
C LEU A 313 -2.38 9.85 0.39
N ILE A 314 -3.58 10.04 -0.15
CA ILE A 314 -4.83 9.95 0.64
C ILE A 314 -4.98 8.54 1.22
N SER A 315 -4.77 7.52 0.39
CA SER A 315 -4.81 6.12 0.82
C SER A 315 -3.72 5.81 1.84
N ASP A 316 -2.52 6.35 1.62
CA ASP A 316 -1.37 6.16 2.50
C ASP A 316 -1.58 6.81 3.87
N LEU A 317 -2.25 7.96 3.94
CA LEU A 317 -2.59 8.60 5.20
C LEU A 317 -3.54 7.73 6.05
N VAL A 318 -4.50 7.08 5.40
CA VAL A 318 -5.40 6.11 6.04
C VAL A 318 -4.61 4.90 6.53
N SER A 319 -3.70 4.35 5.72
CA SER A 319 -2.88 3.20 6.11
C SER A 319 -1.92 3.52 7.26
N ALA A 320 -1.28 4.69 7.22
CA ALA A 320 -0.38 5.20 8.25
C ALA A 320 -1.12 5.41 9.59
N SER A 321 -2.42 5.67 9.55
CA SER A 321 -3.25 5.75 10.75
C SER A 321 -3.60 4.36 11.31
N VAL A 322 -3.96 3.40 10.45
CA VAL A 322 -4.52 2.10 10.89
C VAL A 322 -3.45 1.08 11.29
N ILE A 323 -2.39 0.95 10.50
CA ILE A 323 -1.45 -0.17 10.61
C ILE A 323 -0.56 -0.12 11.86
N PRO A 324 0.00 1.04 12.28
CA PRO A 324 0.89 1.07 13.43
C PRO A 324 0.26 0.52 14.72
N VAL A 325 -1.02 0.87 15.00
CA VAL A 325 -1.74 0.36 16.18
C VAL A 325 -2.14 -1.11 16.05
N LEU A 326 -2.30 -1.61 14.83
CA LEU A 326 -2.57 -3.02 14.56
C LEU A 326 -1.32 -3.89 14.78
N VAL A 327 -0.14 -3.39 14.45
CA VAL A 327 1.14 -4.11 14.58
C VAL A 327 1.50 -4.43 16.04
N PHE A 328 1.03 -3.68 17.04
CA PHE A 328 1.31 -3.98 18.45
C PHE A 328 0.93 -5.41 18.87
N GLY A 329 -0.15 -5.97 18.33
CA GLY A 329 -0.57 -7.34 18.63
C GLY A 329 0.30 -8.42 18.01
N LEU A 330 1.25 -8.06 17.12
CA LEU A 330 2.29 -8.98 16.68
C LEU A 330 3.34 -9.23 17.77
N VAL A 331 3.43 -8.40 18.80
CA VAL A 331 4.34 -8.57 19.93
C VAL A 331 3.60 -9.27 21.08
N ASP A 332 4.09 -10.44 21.51
CA ASP A 332 3.41 -11.29 22.52
C ASP A 332 3.26 -10.60 23.89
N ARG A 333 4.12 -9.62 24.19
CA ARG A 333 4.06 -8.83 25.43
C ARG A 333 2.81 -7.94 25.50
N PHE A 334 2.21 -7.58 24.37
CA PHE A 334 1.03 -6.73 24.29
C PHE A 334 -0.27 -7.56 24.30
N TYR A 335 -0.34 -8.62 25.10
CA TYR A 335 -1.51 -9.51 25.21
C TYR A 335 -2.79 -8.77 25.68
N TRP A 336 -2.62 -7.67 26.41
CA TRP A 336 -3.70 -6.80 26.89
C TRP A 336 -4.27 -5.87 25.81
N TRP A 337 -3.63 -5.76 24.64
CA TRP A 337 -4.12 -4.98 23.50
C TRP A 337 -5.28 -5.73 22.81
N ARG A 338 -6.45 -5.09 22.65
CA ARG A 338 -7.65 -5.68 22.05
C ARG A 338 -8.03 -4.94 20.77
N GLY A 339 -9.05 -5.44 20.08
CA GLY A 339 -9.54 -4.82 18.84
C GLY A 339 -10.15 -3.43 19.03
N PHE A 340 -10.60 -3.10 20.24
CA PHE A 340 -11.14 -1.78 20.55
C PHE A 340 -10.06 -0.69 20.41
N GLU A 341 -8.86 -0.93 20.94
CA GLU A 341 -7.74 -0.01 20.83
C GLU A 341 -7.27 0.16 19.38
N VAL A 342 -7.34 -0.89 18.56
CA VAL A 342 -6.99 -0.82 17.14
C VAL A 342 -7.97 0.07 16.38
N VAL A 343 -9.28 -0.07 16.61
CA VAL A 343 -10.30 0.74 15.93
C VAL A 343 -10.27 2.19 16.43
N ALA A 344 -10.24 2.39 17.74
CA ALA A 344 -10.19 3.72 18.33
C ALA A 344 -8.88 4.46 17.98
N GLY A 345 -7.76 3.75 17.98
CA GLY A 345 -6.47 4.25 17.54
C GLY A 345 -6.50 4.65 16.06
N GLY A 346 -6.89 3.76 15.16
CA GLY A 346 -6.90 4.06 13.72
C GLY A 346 -7.81 5.22 13.34
N LEU A 347 -9.03 5.30 13.90
CA LEU A 347 -9.93 6.45 13.72
C LEU A 347 -9.37 7.73 14.38
N GLY A 348 -8.74 7.58 15.55
CA GLY A 348 -8.07 8.65 16.26
C GLY A 348 -6.88 9.22 15.50
N GLY A 349 -6.12 8.40 14.76
CA GLY A 349 -5.05 8.85 13.88
C GLY A 349 -5.55 9.80 12.80
N ILE A 350 -6.60 9.40 12.07
CA ILE A 350 -7.25 10.23 11.06
C ILE A 350 -7.76 11.54 11.68
N LEU A 351 -8.41 11.46 12.84
CA LEU A 351 -8.86 12.65 13.57
C LEU A 351 -7.68 13.55 14.00
N THR A 352 -6.56 12.97 14.38
CA THR A 352 -5.37 13.72 14.80
C THR A 352 -4.75 14.49 13.64
N VAL A 353 -4.83 13.97 12.41
CA VAL A 353 -4.42 14.73 11.22
C VAL A 353 -5.31 15.97 11.05
N PHE A 354 -6.62 15.83 11.23
CA PHE A 354 -7.53 16.98 11.20
C PHE A 354 -7.24 17.98 12.32
N LEU A 355 -7.00 17.51 13.55
CA LEU A 355 -6.64 18.36 14.68
C LEU A 355 -5.30 19.06 14.46
N PHE A 356 -4.31 18.38 13.88
CA PHE A 356 -3.05 18.96 13.48
C PHE A 356 -3.27 20.06 12.44
N GLY A 357 -4.08 19.81 11.40
CA GLY A 357 -4.44 20.81 10.40
C GLY A 357 -5.11 22.03 11.02
N LEU A 358 -6.01 21.84 11.99
CA LEU A 358 -6.64 22.95 12.72
C LEU A 358 -5.62 23.80 13.47
N VAL A 359 -4.63 23.19 14.12
CA VAL A 359 -3.58 23.93 14.83
C VAL A 359 -2.63 24.61 13.85
N PHE A 360 -2.29 23.93 12.74
CA PHE A 360 -1.34 24.44 11.74
C PHE A 360 -1.91 25.62 10.95
N TYR A 361 -3.22 25.64 10.68
CA TYR A 361 -3.90 26.70 9.94
C TYR A 361 -4.70 27.66 10.84
N ASP A 362 -4.24 27.90 12.07
CA ASP A 362 -4.81 28.89 13.01
C ASP A 362 -6.33 28.76 13.24
N GLY A 363 -6.85 27.53 13.24
CA GLY A 363 -8.25 27.21 13.49
C GLY A 363 -9.14 27.08 12.25
N ASP A 364 -8.59 27.17 11.04
CA ASP A 364 -9.34 27.01 9.79
C ASP A 364 -9.74 25.54 9.53
N ALA A 365 -11.00 25.22 9.80
CA ALA A 365 -11.54 23.87 9.62
C ALA A 365 -11.61 23.42 8.15
N GLN A 366 -11.73 24.36 7.20
CA GLN A 366 -11.78 24.01 5.78
C GLN A 366 -10.40 23.60 5.29
N LYS A 367 -9.35 24.35 5.66
CA LYS A 367 -7.96 23.97 5.35
C LYS A 367 -7.53 22.69 6.06
N ALA A 368 -7.96 22.50 7.31
CA ALA A 368 -7.73 21.24 8.02
C ALA A 368 -8.40 20.03 7.35
N GLY A 369 -9.63 20.20 6.84
CA GLY A 369 -10.31 19.16 6.05
C GLY A 369 -9.63 18.90 4.71
N ASN A 370 -9.18 19.94 4.04
CA ASN A 370 -8.39 19.88 2.81
C ASN A 370 -7.06 19.14 2.99
N LEU A 371 -6.43 19.23 4.17
CA LEU A 371 -5.21 18.49 4.49
C LEU A 371 -5.44 16.97 4.56
N LEU A 372 -6.62 16.51 5.01
CA LEU A 372 -6.95 15.07 5.02
C LEU A 372 -6.97 14.47 3.61
N ILE A 373 -7.35 15.27 2.61
CA ILE A 373 -7.35 14.88 1.21
C ILE A 373 -6.10 15.37 0.45
N ILE A 374 -5.15 15.97 1.18
CA ILE A 374 -3.89 16.51 0.66
C ILE A 374 -4.17 17.37 -0.59
N SER A 375 -5.15 18.29 -0.49
CA SER A 375 -5.68 19.01 -1.66
C SER A 375 -4.64 19.87 -2.38
N GLU A 376 -3.63 20.34 -1.64
CA GLU A 376 -2.53 21.15 -2.16
C GLU A 376 -1.39 20.29 -2.75
N GLY A 377 -1.55 18.96 -2.75
CA GLY A 377 -0.55 18.02 -3.26
C GLY A 377 0.65 17.85 -2.33
N LEU A 378 1.62 17.05 -2.78
CA LEU A 378 2.85 16.76 -2.05
C LEU A 378 3.87 17.91 -2.09
N TYR A 379 3.74 18.78 -3.10
CA TYR A 379 4.70 19.85 -3.43
C TYR A 379 4.37 21.19 -2.77
N ALA A 380 3.44 21.21 -1.80
CA ALA A 380 3.21 22.37 -0.97
C ALA A 380 4.54 22.77 -0.28
N ASN A 381 4.92 24.05 -0.37
CA ASN A 381 6.17 24.57 0.22
C ASN A 381 6.03 24.82 1.73
N ASP A 382 5.46 23.86 2.45
CA ASP A 382 5.24 23.96 3.88
C ASP A 382 5.49 22.61 4.58
N TRP A 383 5.21 22.58 5.87
CA TRP A 383 5.35 21.38 6.71
C TRP A 383 4.01 20.66 6.94
N SER A 384 2.95 21.05 6.22
CA SER A 384 1.60 20.54 6.46
C SER A 384 1.51 19.05 6.16
N VAL A 385 1.96 18.62 4.98
CA VAL A 385 1.91 17.22 4.52
C VAL A 385 2.82 16.34 5.37
N PHE A 386 4.05 16.79 5.64
CA PHE A 386 4.96 16.09 6.56
C PHE A 386 4.34 15.94 7.95
N GLY A 387 3.78 17.02 8.49
CA GLY A 387 3.11 17.03 9.78
C GLY A 387 1.91 16.08 9.81
N ALA A 388 1.12 15.99 8.74
CA ALA A 388 0.01 15.04 8.63
C ALA A 388 0.49 13.57 8.72
N PHE A 389 1.56 13.21 8.00
CA PHE A 389 2.11 11.86 8.02
C PHE A 389 2.83 11.49 9.34
N VAL A 390 3.25 12.48 10.13
CA VAL A 390 3.71 12.25 11.52
C VAL A 390 2.52 12.18 12.47
N ALA A 391 1.53 13.05 12.31
CA ALA A 391 0.35 13.15 13.17
C ALA A 391 -0.53 11.91 13.09
N ALA A 392 -0.64 11.27 11.92
CA ALA A 392 -1.39 10.03 11.72
C ALA A 392 -0.93 8.90 12.67
N PRO A 393 0.32 8.38 12.58
CA PRO A 393 0.77 7.28 13.44
C PRO A 393 0.87 7.69 14.92
N VAL A 394 1.33 8.91 15.21
CA VAL A 394 1.43 9.42 16.60
C VAL A 394 0.05 9.53 17.22
N GLY A 395 -0.90 10.11 16.49
CA GLY A 395 -2.30 10.19 16.88
C GLY A 395 -2.89 8.82 17.14
N SER A 396 -2.65 7.86 16.24
CA SER A 396 -3.14 6.50 16.43
C SER A 396 -2.64 5.87 17.72
N PHE A 397 -1.37 6.07 18.06
CA PHE A 397 -0.83 5.61 19.34
C PHE A 397 -1.50 6.30 20.53
N LEU A 398 -1.59 7.64 20.53
CA LEU A 398 -2.18 8.40 21.62
C LEU A 398 -3.64 8.01 21.87
N TRP A 399 -4.45 7.92 20.82
CA TRP A 399 -5.85 7.50 20.92
C TRP A 399 -5.98 6.02 21.28
N GLY A 400 -5.09 5.15 20.78
CA GLY A 400 -5.07 3.73 21.14
C GLY A 400 -4.75 3.51 22.62
N PHE A 401 -3.74 4.20 23.16
CA PHE A 401 -3.41 4.16 24.59
C PHE A 401 -4.46 4.86 25.46
N GLY A 402 -5.07 5.94 24.96
CA GLY A 402 -6.22 6.57 25.61
C GLY A 402 -7.42 5.62 25.71
N ALA A 403 -7.73 4.91 24.62
CA ALA A 403 -8.78 3.90 24.57
C ALA A 403 -8.50 2.73 25.52
N LEU A 404 -7.24 2.29 25.61
CA LEU A 404 -6.79 1.32 26.61
C LEU A 404 -7.07 1.82 28.03
N GLY A 405 -6.65 3.05 28.34
CA GLY A 405 -6.86 3.67 29.65
C GLY A 405 -8.35 3.73 30.01
N CYS A 406 -9.19 4.18 29.08
CA CYS A 406 -10.64 4.21 29.24
C CYS A 406 -11.23 2.82 29.50
N ARG A 407 -10.81 1.80 28.73
CA ARG A 407 -11.29 0.43 28.92
C ARG A 407 -10.87 -0.13 30.29
N LEU A 408 -9.60 0.02 30.67
CA LEU A 408 -9.09 -0.47 31.95
C LEU A 408 -9.75 0.25 33.12
N ALA A 409 -9.96 1.57 33.03
CA ALA A 409 -10.67 2.33 34.05
C ALA A 409 -12.13 1.87 34.18
N PHE A 410 -12.83 1.66 33.06
CA PHE A 410 -14.20 1.14 33.05
C PHE A 410 -14.27 -0.26 33.69
N GLN A 411 -13.38 -1.16 33.30
CA GLN A 411 -13.31 -2.52 33.86
C GLN A 411 -12.96 -2.52 35.35
N TYR A 412 -12.08 -1.61 35.79
CA TYR A 412 -11.75 -1.44 37.21
C TYR A 412 -12.94 -0.94 38.02
N VAL A 413 -13.66 0.09 37.54
CA VAL A 413 -14.86 0.60 38.20
C VAL A 413 -15.95 -0.48 38.28
N LEU A 414 -16.13 -1.25 37.21
CA LEU A 414 -17.09 -2.35 37.17
C LEU A 414 -16.70 -3.47 38.16
N ALA A 415 -15.43 -3.88 38.17
CA ALA A 415 -14.91 -4.87 39.12
C ALA A 415 -15.13 -4.43 40.57
N LYS A 416 -14.82 -3.16 40.88
CA LYS A 416 -15.05 -2.58 42.21
C LYS A 416 -16.53 -2.53 42.60
N LYS A 417 -17.43 -2.19 41.67
CA LYS A 417 -18.88 -2.17 41.91
C LYS A 417 -19.48 -3.56 42.06
N SER A 418 -18.99 -4.54 41.30
CA SER A 418 -19.51 -5.92 41.30
C SER A 418 -18.82 -6.83 42.33
N GLY A 419 -17.83 -6.32 43.09
CA GLY A 419 -17.03 -7.12 44.03
C GLY A 419 -16.18 -8.21 43.37
N ARG A 420 -15.93 -8.11 42.06
CA ARG A 420 -15.14 -9.10 41.29
C ARG A 420 -13.68 -8.67 41.24
N ARG A 421 -12.76 -9.63 41.10
CA ARG A 421 -11.34 -9.35 40.85
C ARG A 421 -11.17 -8.66 39.50
N PHE A 422 -10.26 -7.69 39.43
CA PHE A 422 -9.82 -7.09 38.18
C PHE A 422 -8.87 -8.05 37.46
N ASP A 423 -9.30 -8.58 36.32
CA ASP A 423 -8.63 -9.61 35.52
C ASP A 423 -8.22 -9.11 34.12
N ALA A 424 -8.44 -7.83 33.82
CA ALA A 424 -8.23 -7.26 32.49
C ALA A 424 -6.78 -7.29 31.98
N LEU A 425 -5.80 -7.42 32.89
CA LEU A 425 -4.37 -7.53 32.60
C LEU A 425 -3.84 -8.95 32.87
N ASP A 426 -4.70 -9.91 33.19
CA ASP A 426 -4.28 -11.30 33.33
C ASP A 426 -4.03 -11.88 31.93
N ARG A 427 -2.97 -12.70 31.81
CA ARG A 427 -2.66 -13.37 30.55
C ARG A 427 -3.75 -14.38 30.22
N PRO A 428 -4.27 -14.43 28.98
CA PRO A 428 -5.27 -15.42 28.61
C PRO A 428 -4.69 -16.84 28.72
N ILE A 429 -5.36 -17.71 29.46
CA ILE A 429 -5.04 -19.15 29.56
C ILE A 429 -5.74 -19.83 28.37
N GLY A 430 -4.98 -20.39 27.42
CA GLY A 430 -5.50 -21.00 26.19
C GLY A 430 -4.54 -22.06 25.62
N PRO A 431 -5.02 -22.95 24.74
CA PRO A 431 -4.34 -24.22 24.40
C PRO A 431 -2.98 -23.96 23.75
N GLY A 432 -1.93 -24.52 24.36
CA GLY A 432 -0.52 -24.30 24.01
C GLY A 432 0.36 -23.81 25.18
N PHE A 433 -0.23 -23.45 26.31
CA PHE A 433 0.50 -23.12 27.55
C PHE A 433 0.21 -24.17 28.63
N THR A 434 1.11 -25.15 28.80
CA THR A 434 1.19 -25.93 30.03
C THR A 434 2.08 -25.20 31.04
N PRO A 435 1.67 -25.06 32.30
CA PRO A 435 2.58 -24.59 33.35
C PRO A 435 3.68 -25.64 33.57
N GLU A 436 4.95 -25.26 33.56
CA GLU A 436 6.00 -26.07 34.20
C GLU A 436 5.81 -26.02 35.73
N ALA A 437 6.38 -27.01 36.44
CA ALA A 437 6.24 -27.17 37.88
C ALA A 437 6.76 -25.98 38.72
N ASP A 438 7.44 -25.00 38.12
CA ASP A 438 7.91 -23.77 38.77
C ASP A 438 7.05 -22.52 38.50
N GLY A 439 5.98 -22.65 37.70
CA GLY A 439 5.05 -21.54 37.40
C GLY A 439 5.54 -20.55 36.35
N THR A 440 6.67 -20.78 35.68
CA THR A 440 7.10 -19.97 34.53
C THR A 440 6.52 -20.51 33.22
N PRO A 441 5.89 -19.66 32.37
CA PRO A 441 5.33 -20.11 31.10
C PRO A 441 6.42 -20.15 30.00
N ARG A 442 6.69 -21.35 29.45
CA ARG A 442 7.56 -21.59 28.29
C ARG A 442 6.72 -21.85 27.03
N TYR A 443 7.23 -21.39 25.88
CA TYR A 443 6.67 -21.70 24.57
C TYR A 443 7.10 -23.13 24.18
N VAL A 444 6.15 -24.04 23.98
CA VAL A 444 6.46 -25.39 23.48
C VAL A 444 6.68 -25.27 21.96
N GLU A 445 7.90 -25.58 21.50
CA GLU A 445 8.20 -25.63 20.06
C GLU A 445 7.41 -26.78 19.41
N ARG A 446 7.01 -26.61 18.16
CA ARG A 446 6.19 -27.59 17.43
C ARG A 446 6.81 -28.99 17.40
N ASP A 447 8.14 -29.06 17.38
CA ASP A 447 8.88 -30.32 17.38
C ASP A 447 8.74 -31.07 18.73
N GLU A 448 8.59 -30.37 19.85
CA GLU A 448 8.29 -30.96 21.16
C GLU A 448 6.82 -31.39 21.31
N TYR A 449 5.89 -30.72 20.61
CA TYR A 449 4.47 -31.08 20.61
C TYR A 449 4.20 -32.31 19.75
N GLU A 450 4.76 -32.36 18.54
CA GLU A 450 4.64 -33.51 17.63
C GLU A 450 5.36 -34.76 18.17
N ALA A 451 6.43 -34.60 18.96
CA ALA A 451 7.13 -35.72 19.60
C ALA A 451 6.37 -36.35 20.77
N ASN A 452 5.47 -35.61 21.43
CA ASN A 452 4.77 -36.04 22.65
C ASN A 452 3.27 -36.29 22.45
N SER A 453 2.70 -35.98 21.28
CA SER A 453 1.28 -36.21 21.00
C SER A 453 1.07 -37.52 20.23
N GLU A 454 0.37 -38.50 20.84
CA GLU A 454 -0.11 -39.72 20.15
C GLU A 454 -1.24 -39.46 19.13
N VAL A 455 -1.54 -38.19 18.82
CA VAL A 455 -2.61 -37.80 17.90
C VAL A 455 -2.01 -37.48 16.54
N GLU A 456 -2.20 -38.40 15.59
CA GLU A 456 -1.87 -38.21 14.18
C GLU A 456 -2.67 -37.01 13.63
N VAL A 457 -1.99 -35.87 13.42
CA VAL A 457 -2.62 -34.68 12.81
C VAL A 457 -2.78 -34.96 11.31
N ILE A 458 -3.96 -35.46 10.94
CA ILE A 458 -4.36 -35.64 9.55
C ILE A 458 -4.33 -34.27 8.86
N LYS A 459 -3.38 -34.08 7.94
CA LYS A 459 -3.35 -32.93 7.03
C LYS A 459 -4.63 -32.95 6.19
N PRO A 460 -5.51 -31.94 6.24
CA PRO A 460 -6.49 -31.79 5.19
C PRO A 460 -5.71 -31.38 3.94
N ALA A 461 -5.63 -32.28 2.97
CA ALA A 461 -5.17 -31.95 1.63
C ALA A 461 -6.07 -30.82 1.11
N GLY A 462 -5.52 -29.61 1.04
CA GLY A 462 -6.21 -28.44 0.52
C GLY A 462 -6.65 -28.68 -0.92
N LYS A 463 -7.90 -29.08 -1.10
CA LYS A 463 -8.59 -29.00 -2.39
C LYS A 463 -9.14 -27.58 -2.52
N PHE A 464 -8.49 -26.83 -3.41
CA PHE A 464 -8.91 -25.51 -3.87
C PHE A 464 -10.29 -25.57 -4.52
N PHE A 465 -11.15 -24.60 -4.20
CA PHE A 465 -12.30 -24.20 -5.01
C PHE A 465 -12.18 -22.72 -5.33
#